data_AF-A0A318UX72-F1
#
_entry.id   AF-A0A318UX72-F1
#
_cell.length_a   1.000
_cell.length_b   1.000
_cell.length_c   1.000
_cell.angle_alpha   90.00
_cell.angle_beta   90.00
_cell.angle_gamma   90.00
#
_symmetry.space_group_name_H-M   'P 1'
#
loop_
_entity.id
_entity.type
_entity.pdbx_description
1 polymer ?
#
loop_
_entity_poly.entity_id
_entity_poly.type
_entity_poly.pdbx_seq_one_letter_code
_entity_poly.pdbx_strand_id
1 'polypeptide(L)'
;MAFVNANATAKKQNDSQTEPENTISQYQDTAYNSQNFPPQKPRQEKGFLRRMMTSGKPFSFSQTTDSITVYGLDDMTPTIMAEEEKSSKPMYWTETKLIGESLSGWSQLYVLIAGIANVCLMFVLPLAYILFLSGLVFGKGGIVFAWNDGMDDLFWGLTLYVTLPCFLIYLHYKLLHAGYMFLAPFLRPSRIFELNRTTGMVTLFKKNKPYFTHPFIEFDCVLMSSPTQQGFLNYSLTLIHRYRDYSVGVPISGSMGANHKVIEYLRFWNMVQRYMDISQPLPDILVLEPARQRDPTTIAYDKEHNRNPRYWRDMTDEEFKQKMDEIEKTQKNTPATGKPIDIFKGPDSTTSQKHNRKKKK
;
A
#
# COMPACT_ATOMS: atom_id res chain seq x y z
N MET A 1 24.63 38.17 -1.05
CA MET A 1 24.23 39.43 -1.73
C MET A 1 22.84 39.23 -2.30
N ALA A 2 21.92 40.11 -1.89
CA ALA A 2 20.53 40.16 -2.32
C ALA A 2 20.40 40.39 -3.83
N PHE A 3 19.27 39.99 -4.42
CA PHE A 3 18.52 40.53 -5.58
C PHE A 3 17.67 39.38 -6.14
N VAL A 4 16.39 39.49 -6.52
CA VAL A 4 15.31 40.44 -6.31
C VAL A 4 14.02 39.69 -6.70
N ASN A 5 12.92 40.01 -6.03
CA ASN A 5 11.57 39.56 -6.35
C ASN A 5 11.17 39.85 -7.80
N ALA A 6 10.61 38.86 -8.49
CA ALA A 6 9.75 39.08 -9.64
C ALA A 6 8.43 38.32 -9.44
N ASN A 7 7.39 39.10 -9.15
CA ASN A 7 6.00 38.66 -9.14
C ASN A 7 5.60 38.13 -10.52
N ALA A 8 5.22 36.86 -10.60
CA ALA A 8 4.44 36.32 -11.70
C ALA A 8 3.15 35.73 -11.11
N THR A 9 2.10 36.54 -11.14
CA THR A 9 0.71 36.16 -10.92
C THR A 9 0.29 35.10 -11.95
N ALA A 10 0.29 33.84 -11.56
CA ALA A 10 -0.36 32.75 -12.29
C ALA A 10 -1.53 32.21 -11.44
N LYS A 11 -2.74 32.39 -12.00
CA LYS A 11 -4.04 31.86 -11.57
C LYS A 11 -3.95 30.62 -10.66
N LYS A 12 -4.34 30.78 -9.39
CA LYS A 12 -4.79 29.68 -8.52
C LYS A 12 -5.95 28.96 -9.22
N GLN A 13 -5.71 27.76 -9.72
CA GLN A 13 -6.78 26.83 -10.06
C GLN A 13 -6.96 25.93 -8.85
N ASN A 14 -7.97 26.29 -8.04
CA ASN A 14 -8.45 25.54 -6.89
C ASN A 14 -8.83 24.12 -7.32
N ASP A 15 -8.06 23.13 -6.87
CA ASP A 15 -8.51 21.74 -6.68
C ASP A 15 -7.61 21.08 -5.61
N SER A 16 -7.54 21.75 -4.46
CA SER A 16 -6.98 21.19 -3.24
C SER A 16 -7.90 21.63 -2.12
N GLN A 17 -9.00 20.89 -1.96
CA GLN A 17 -9.70 20.86 -0.69
C GLN A 17 -8.69 20.34 0.34
N THR A 18 -8.05 21.26 1.04
CA THR A 18 -7.40 21.00 2.31
C THR A 18 -8.55 20.66 3.26
N GLU A 19 -8.82 19.37 3.44
CA GLU A 19 -9.76 18.94 4.48
C GLU A 19 -9.17 19.36 5.84
N PRO A 20 -9.94 20.07 6.70
CA PRO A 20 -9.47 20.41 8.03
C PRO A 20 -9.18 19.12 8.82
N GLU A 21 -8.15 19.14 9.67
CA GLU A 21 -7.84 18.11 10.67
C GLU A 21 -9.01 17.96 11.66
N ASN A 22 -10.07 17.30 11.23
CA ASN A 22 -11.23 17.01 12.05
C ASN A 22 -10.95 15.73 12.84
N THR A 23 -10.67 15.87 14.13
CA THR A 23 -10.79 14.76 15.09
C THR A 23 -12.19 14.17 14.95
N ILE A 24 -12.30 12.87 14.66
CA ILE A 24 -13.60 12.22 14.50
C ILE A 24 -14.29 12.20 15.87
N SER A 25 -15.37 12.96 16.04
CA SER A 25 -16.13 12.94 17.28
C SER A 25 -17.04 11.71 17.40
N GLN A 26 -17.50 11.16 16.27
CA GLN A 26 -18.46 10.04 16.25
C GLN A 26 -18.42 9.26 14.92
N TYR A 27 -18.58 7.93 14.99
CA TYR A 27 -18.75 7.05 13.84
C TYR A 27 -20.18 7.13 13.28
N GLN A 28 -20.37 6.78 11.99
CA GLN A 28 -21.70 6.67 11.41
C GLN A 28 -22.39 5.37 11.83
N ASP A 29 -23.72 5.34 11.82
CA ASP A 29 -24.52 4.16 12.18
C ASP A 29 -24.27 2.95 11.26
N THR A 30 -23.75 3.18 10.06
CA THR A 30 -23.38 2.13 9.10
C THR A 30 -21.98 1.54 9.33
N ALA A 31 -21.21 2.11 10.25
CA ALA A 31 -19.86 1.66 10.56
C ALA A 31 -19.88 0.22 11.11
N TYR A 32 -18.87 -0.56 10.72
CA TYR A 32 -18.82 -1.96 11.09
C TYR A 32 -18.46 -2.11 12.58
N ASN A 33 -19.27 -2.89 13.30
CA ASN A 33 -19.06 -3.23 14.70
C ASN A 33 -19.19 -4.75 14.87
N SER A 34 -18.12 -5.43 15.29
CA SER A 34 -18.14 -6.89 15.45
C SER A 34 -19.04 -7.38 16.58
N GLN A 35 -19.33 -6.53 17.57
CA GLN A 35 -20.21 -6.84 18.69
C GLN A 35 -21.68 -6.58 18.37
N ASN A 36 -21.97 -5.75 17.37
CA ASN A 36 -23.34 -5.40 16.99
C ASN A 36 -23.46 -5.24 15.47
N PHE A 37 -23.96 -6.28 14.80
CA PHE A 37 -24.25 -6.25 13.37
C PHE A 37 -25.51 -7.06 13.04
N PRO A 38 -26.27 -6.67 12.01
CA PRO A 38 -27.43 -7.43 11.57
C PRO A 38 -27.01 -8.77 10.94
N PRO A 39 -27.71 -9.88 11.24
CA PRO A 39 -27.46 -11.17 10.60
C PRO A 39 -27.48 -11.07 9.08
N GLN A 40 -26.43 -11.60 8.46
CA GLN A 40 -26.27 -11.56 7.01
C GLN A 40 -27.02 -12.70 6.33
N LYS A 41 -27.40 -12.51 5.07
CA LYS A 41 -27.95 -13.58 4.25
C LYS A 41 -26.82 -14.45 3.69
N PRO A 42 -27.02 -15.77 3.58
CA PRO A 42 -26.05 -16.63 2.92
C PRO A 42 -25.87 -16.23 1.46
N ARG A 43 -24.71 -16.58 0.91
CA ARG A 43 -24.36 -16.33 -0.48
C ARG A 43 -25.33 -17.08 -1.40
N GLN A 44 -25.89 -16.41 -2.39
CA GLN A 44 -26.70 -17.05 -3.43
C GLN A 44 -25.81 -17.98 -4.28
N GLU A 45 -26.39 -19.10 -4.72
CA GLU A 45 -25.70 -20.04 -5.61
C GLU A 45 -25.28 -19.32 -6.90
N LYS A 46 -24.01 -19.51 -7.28
CA LYS A 46 -23.39 -18.80 -8.39
C LYS A 46 -23.16 -19.76 -9.55
N GLY A 47 -23.32 -19.24 -10.78
CA GLY A 47 -22.98 -19.97 -11.99
C GLY A 47 -21.51 -20.40 -12.04
N PHE A 48 -21.21 -21.44 -12.82
CA PHE A 48 -19.89 -22.08 -12.90
C PHE A 48 -18.73 -21.09 -13.11
N LEU A 49 -18.85 -20.16 -14.06
CA LEU A 49 -17.83 -19.15 -14.35
C LEU A 49 -17.49 -18.30 -13.12
N ARG A 50 -18.50 -17.91 -12.34
CA ARG A 50 -18.30 -17.11 -11.14
C ARG A 50 -17.65 -17.92 -10.02
N ARG A 51 -18.01 -19.20 -9.89
CA ARG A 51 -17.33 -20.10 -8.94
C ARG A 51 -15.85 -20.25 -9.28
N MET A 52 -15.50 -20.36 -10.57
CA MET A 52 -14.12 -20.38 -11.04
C MET A 52 -13.40 -19.05 -10.81
N MET A 53 -14.01 -17.91 -11.14
CA MET A 53 -13.41 -16.58 -10.93
C MET A 53 -13.23 -16.20 -9.46
N THR A 54 -13.99 -16.85 -8.56
CA THR A 54 -13.91 -16.64 -7.11
C THR A 54 -13.31 -17.86 -6.39
N SER A 55 -12.71 -18.78 -7.14
CA SER A 55 -12.08 -19.97 -6.56
C SER A 55 -10.83 -19.54 -5.81
N GLY A 56 -10.85 -19.72 -4.50
CA GLY A 56 -9.75 -19.38 -3.62
C GLY A 56 -10.07 -19.86 -2.20
N LYS A 57 -9.15 -19.65 -1.28
CA LYS A 57 -9.36 -20.02 0.13
C LYS A 57 -10.12 -18.89 0.83
N PRO A 58 -11.38 -19.09 1.24
CA PRO A 58 -12.13 -18.06 1.95
C PRO A 58 -11.58 -17.86 3.35
N PHE A 59 -11.53 -16.61 3.80
CA PHE A 59 -11.18 -16.23 5.16
C PHE A 59 -12.45 -15.75 5.86
N SER A 60 -12.74 -16.34 7.02
CA SER A 60 -13.91 -15.99 7.82
C SER A 60 -13.70 -14.66 8.54
N PHE A 61 -14.82 -14.03 8.93
CA PHE A 61 -14.77 -12.99 9.94
C PHE A 61 -14.36 -13.59 11.29
N SER A 62 -13.67 -12.82 12.12
CA SER A 62 -13.17 -13.26 13.41
C SER A 62 -13.16 -12.12 14.43
N GLN A 63 -13.28 -12.46 15.71
CA GLN A 63 -12.90 -11.55 16.79
C GLN A 63 -11.41 -11.28 16.64
N THR A 64 -11.05 -10.03 16.40
CA THR A 64 -9.68 -9.67 16.01
C THR A 64 -8.73 -9.75 17.19
N THR A 65 -7.48 -10.10 16.90
CA THR A 65 -6.39 -10.20 17.89
C THR A 65 -5.36 -9.08 17.69
N ASP A 66 -4.37 -9.00 18.59
CA ASP A 66 -3.21 -8.11 18.45
C ASP A 66 -2.17 -8.56 17.42
N SER A 67 -2.47 -9.61 16.67
CA SER A 67 -1.59 -10.09 15.61
C SER A 67 -1.56 -9.13 14.42
N ILE A 68 -0.33 -8.80 13.98
CA ILE A 68 -0.04 -7.96 12.83
C ILE A 68 0.77 -8.74 11.80
N THR A 69 0.59 -8.42 10.51
CA THR A 69 1.53 -8.89 9.49
C THR A 69 2.81 -8.06 9.59
N VAL A 70 3.96 -8.71 9.50
CA VAL A 70 5.26 -8.03 9.54
C VAL A 70 5.68 -7.59 8.13
N TYR A 71 5.18 -8.28 7.11
CA TYR A 71 5.56 -8.05 5.72
C TYR A 71 4.81 -6.87 5.10
N GLY A 72 5.55 -5.98 4.44
CA GLY A 72 5.02 -4.73 3.87
C GLY A 72 4.85 -3.62 4.90
N LEU A 73 5.10 -3.90 6.18
CA LEU A 73 5.30 -2.86 7.21
C LEU A 73 6.78 -2.53 7.40
N ASP A 74 7.67 -3.47 7.10
CA ASP A 74 9.12 -3.33 7.17
C ASP A 74 9.69 -2.38 6.11
N ASP A 75 9.00 -2.20 4.99
CA ASP A 75 9.36 -1.24 3.94
C ASP A 75 9.24 0.22 4.42
N MET A 76 8.41 0.50 5.44
CA MET A 76 8.29 1.81 6.05
C MET A 76 9.04 1.87 7.38
N THR A 77 10.24 2.44 7.35
CA THR A 77 11.04 2.66 8.57
C THR A 77 10.68 3.98 9.26
N PRO A 78 11.01 4.16 10.55
CA PRO A 78 10.85 5.44 11.24
C PRO A 78 11.49 6.62 10.50
N THR A 79 12.66 6.41 9.86
CA THR A 79 13.31 7.44 9.05
C THR A 79 12.49 7.84 7.83
N ILE A 80 11.99 6.87 7.06
CA ILE A 80 11.12 7.13 5.90
C ILE A 80 9.85 7.84 6.35
N MET A 81 9.26 7.42 7.48
CA MET A 81 8.08 8.08 8.04
C MET A 81 8.32 9.53 8.45
N ALA A 82 9.47 9.83 9.05
CA ALA A 82 9.84 11.19 9.38
C ALA A 82 10.05 12.07 8.13
N GLU A 83 10.47 11.48 7.00
CA GLU A 83 10.54 12.18 5.70
C GLU A 83 9.15 12.40 5.09
N GLU A 84 8.27 11.39 5.16
CA GLU A 84 6.90 11.51 4.68
C GLU A 84 6.09 12.54 5.47
N GLU A 85 6.29 12.66 6.78
CA GLU A 85 5.65 13.69 7.60
C GLU A 85 6.04 15.12 7.20
N LYS A 86 7.25 15.32 6.67
CA LYS A 86 7.67 16.63 6.13
C LYS A 86 6.97 16.93 4.80
N SER A 87 6.56 15.90 4.08
CA SER A 87 5.76 16.02 2.87
C SER A 87 4.30 16.25 3.28
N SER A 88 3.69 17.36 2.87
CA SER A 88 2.27 17.68 3.14
C SER A 88 1.25 16.72 2.46
N LYS A 89 1.67 15.52 2.04
CA LYS A 89 0.81 14.52 1.43
C LYS A 89 0.09 13.72 2.52
N PRO A 90 -1.22 13.49 2.40
CA PRO A 90 -1.93 12.64 3.34
C PRO A 90 -1.43 11.20 3.24
N MET A 91 -1.28 10.52 4.38
CA MET A 91 -0.93 9.10 4.40
C MET A 91 -2.02 8.26 3.75
N TYR A 92 -1.63 7.16 3.13
CA TYR A 92 -2.55 6.22 2.49
C TYR A 92 -3.40 5.46 3.51
N TRP A 93 -2.93 5.33 4.76
CA TRP A 93 -3.65 4.72 5.87
C TRP A 93 -3.85 5.72 7.00
N THR A 94 -5.10 6.11 7.22
CA THR A 94 -5.51 7.08 8.24
C THR A 94 -6.59 6.49 9.15
N GLU A 95 -6.98 7.23 10.19
CA GLU A 95 -8.11 6.91 11.07
C GLU A 95 -9.45 6.82 10.32
N THR A 96 -9.60 7.54 9.19
CA THR A 96 -10.85 7.56 8.41
C THR A 96 -10.85 6.52 7.29
N LYS A 97 -9.76 6.45 6.52
CA LYS A 97 -9.68 5.68 5.28
C LYS A 97 -8.32 4.99 5.09
N LEU A 98 -8.39 3.78 4.55
CA LEU A 98 -7.27 3.06 3.94
C LEU A 98 -7.45 3.08 2.43
N ILE A 99 -6.53 3.72 1.72
CA ILE A 99 -6.55 3.88 0.27
C ILE A 99 -5.47 2.96 -0.33
N GLY A 100 -5.89 2.12 -1.27
CA GLY A 100 -4.96 1.41 -2.15
C GLY A 100 -4.78 2.18 -3.45
N GLU A 101 -3.55 2.61 -3.74
CA GLU A 101 -3.18 3.24 -5.00
C GLU A 101 -2.27 2.34 -5.82
N SER A 102 -2.30 2.51 -7.14
CA SER A 102 -1.33 1.88 -8.03
C SER A 102 -0.90 2.86 -9.11
N LEU A 103 0.35 2.69 -9.53
CA LEU A 103 0.92 3.45 -10.63
C LEU A 103 0.11 3.18 -11.91
N SER A 104 -0.29 4.26 -12.58
CA SER A 104 -0.81 4.22 -13.95
C SER A 104 0.19 3.49 -14.86
N GLY A 105 -0.29 2.79 -15.90
CA GLY A 105 0.60 2.13 -16.87
C GLY A 105 1.62 3.08 -17.50
N TRP A 106 1.25 4.34 -17.71
CA TRP A 106 2.18 5.38 -18.16
C TRP A 106 3.23 5.76 -17.11
N SER A 107 2.85 5.75 -15.83
CA SER A 107 3.80 5.98 -14.73
C SER A 107 4.78 4.82 -14.60
N GLN A 108 4.32 3.58 -14.76
CA GLN A 108 5.20 2.40 -14.77
C GLN A 108 6.19 2.47 -15.93
N LEU A 109 5.72 2.81 -17.13
CA LEU A 109 6.58 3.00 -18.30
C LEU A 109 7.59 4.14 -18.08
N TYR A 110 7.16 5.27 -17.53
CA TYR A 110 8.03 6.40 -17.24
C TYR A 110 9.13 6.04 -16.23
N VAL A 111 8.77 5.38 -15.12
CA VAL A 111 9.73 4.92 -14.11
C VAL A 111 10.70 3.89 -14.69
N LEU A 112 10.23 3.00 -15.57
CA LEU A 112 11.10 2.05 -16.29
C LEU A 112 12.12 2.80 -17.18
N ILE A 113 11.68 3.77 -17.98
CA ILE A 113 12.56 4.58 -18.83
C ILE A 113 13.57 5.36 -18.00
N ALA A 114 13.13 5.99 -16.90
CA ALA A 114 14.01 6.71 -15.98
C ALA A 114 15.02 5.78 -15.29
N GLY A 115 14.62 4.56 -14.94
CA GLY A 115 15.48 3.52 -14.40
C GLY A 115 16.56 3.07 -15.40
N ILE A 116 16.16 2.82 -16.66
CA ILE A 116 17.10 2.50 -17.75
C ILE A 116 18.08 3.66 -17.94
N ALA A 117 17.60 4.91 -17.99
CA ALA A 117 18.45 6.09 -18.11
C ALA A 117 19.46 6.19 -16.96
N ASN A 118 19.05 5.92 -15.73
CA ASN A 118 19.94 5.90 -14.57
C ASN A 118 21.03 4.82 -14.67
N VAL A 119 20.68 3.60 -15.07
CA VAL A 119 21.65 2.50 -15.30
C VAL A 119 22.62 2.86 -16.43
N CYS A 120 22.11 3.44 -17.52
CA CYS A 120 22.93 3.90 -18.63
C CYS A 120 23.93 4.97 -18.17
N LEU A 121 23.49 5.97 -17.41
CA LEU A 121 24.35 7.05 -16.90
C LEU A 121 25.38 6.55 -15.87
N MET A 122 25.02 5.61 -15.01
CA MET A 122 25.89 5.17 -13.91
C MET A 122 26.90 4.10 -14.31
N PHE A 123 26.59 3.26 -15.31
CA PHE A 123 27.44 2.13 -15.68
C PHE A 123 27.81 2.09 -17.16
N VAL A 124 26.83 2.13 -18.06
CA VAL A 124 27.06 1.89 -19.50
C VAL A 124 27.87 3.03 -20.12
N LEU A 125 27.48 4.27 -19.87
CA LEU A 125 28.12 5.45 -20.43
C LEU A 125 29.53 5.67 -19.86
N PRO A 126 29.78 5.59 -18.54
CA PRO A 126 31.14 5.66 -18.01
C PRO A 126 32.05 4.58 -18.61
N LEU A 127 31.57 3.34 -18.73
CA LEU A 127 32.34 2.28 -19.37
C LEU A 127 32.62 2.58 -20.85
N ALA A 128 31.61 3.04 -21.60
CA ALA A 128 31.78 3.42 -22.99
C ALA A 128 32.82 4.54 -23.14
N TYR A 129 32.73 5.60 -22.32
CA TYR A 129 33.70 6.69 -22.32
C TYR A 129 35.09 6.23 -21.90
N ILE A 130 35.23 5.33 -20.92
CA ILE A 130 36.53 4.74 -20.55
C ILE A 130 37.12 3.95 -21.72
N LEU A 131 36.31 3.16 -22.44
CA LEU A 131 36.78 2.44 -23.63
C LEU A 131 37.23 3.40 -24.73
N PHE A 132 36.43 4.43 -25.02
CA PHE A 132 36.79 5.49 -25.97
C PHE A 132 38.11 6.18 -25.56
N LEU A 133 38.25 6.56 -24.28
CA LEU A 133 39.45 7.22 -23.77
C LEU A 133 40.66 6.28 -23.70
N SER A 134 40.46 4.98 -23.48
CA SER A 134 41.55 3.99 -23.49
C SER A 134 42.18 3.82 -24.87
N GLY A 135 41.36 3.97 -25.92
CA GLY A 135 41.83 4.00 -27.31
C GLY A 135 42.83 5.15 -27.57
N LEU A 136 42.69 6.28 -26.87
CA LEU A 136 43.63 7.40 -26.94
C LEU A 136 44.99 7.09 -26.32
N VAL A 137 45.00 6.26 -25.26
CA VAL A 137 46.21 5.97 -24.46
C VAL A 137 47.00 4.77 -25.01
N PHE A 138 46.31 3.74 -25.50
CA PHE A 138 46.94 2.47 -25.90
C PHE A 138 46.94 2.21 -27.43
N GLY A 139 46.35 3.12 -28.23
CA GLY A 139 46.30 3.01 -29.68
C GLY A 139 47.67 3.22 -30.35
N LYS A 140 48.03 2.36 -31.32
CA LYS A 140 49.31 2.39 -32.06
C LYS A 140 49.65 3.70 -32.78
N GLY A 141 48.69 4.62 -32.93
CA GLY A 141 48.87 5.93 -33.58
C GLY A 141 48.65 7.15 -32.69
N GLY A 142 48.51 6.97 -31.36
CA GLY A 142 48.31 8.07 -30.41
C GLY A 142 47.03 8.88 -30.64
N ILE A 143 47.00 10.12 -30.13
CA ILE A 143 45.83 11.04 -30.16
C ILE A 143 45.33 11.29 -31.61
N VAL A 144 46.24 11.35 -32.59
CA VAL A 144 45.93 11.72 -33.98
C VAL A 144 45.17 10.61 -34.73
N PHE A 145 45.48 9.33 -34.47
CA PHE A 145 44.74 8.21 -35.08
C PHE A 145 43.47 7.84 -34.31
N ALA A 146 43.45 8.08 -33.01
CA ALA A 146 42.30 7.82 -32.16
C ALA A 146 41.16 8.84 -32.36
N TRP A 147 41.48 10.03 -32.88
CA TRP A 147 40.53 11.11 -33.21
C TRP A 147 40.44 11.36 -34.72
N ASN A 148 40.41 10.28 -35.53
CA ASN A 148 40.08 10.36 -36.95
C ASN A 148 38.58 10.62 -37.16
N ASP A 149 38.19 11.13 -38.34
CA ASP A 149 36.87 11.63 -38.81
C ASP A 149 35.65 10.68 -38.62
N GLY A 150 35.86 9.49 -38.05
CA GLY A 150 34.77 8.55 -37.71
C GLY A 150 34.64 8.23 -36.22
N MET A 151 35.68 8.45 -35.41
CA MET A 151 35.62 8.19 -33.96
C MET A 151 35.10 9.40 -33.18
N ASP A 152 35.38 10.60 -33.68
CA ASP A 152 34.84 11.85 -33.19
C ASP A 152 33.33 11.95 -33.45
N ASP A 153 32.87 11.56 -34.64
CA ASP A 153 31.46 11.44 -34.99
C ASP A 153 30.73 10.46 -34.08
N LEU A 154 31.35 9.31 -33.77
CA LEU A 154 30.78 8.34 -32.82
C LEU A 154 30.73 8.88 -31.39
N PHE A 155 31.76 9.60 -30.95
CA PHE A 155 31.81 10.22 -29.61
C PHE A 155 30.74 11.31 -29.46
N TRP A 156 30.64 12.21 -30.44
CA TRP A 156 29.60 13.24 -30.46
C TRP A 156 28.21 12.64 -30.60
N GLY A 157 28.07 11.60 -31.43
CA GLY A 157 26.83 10.86 -31.57
C GLY A 157 26.37 10.23 -30.25
N LEU A 158 27.27 9.53 -29.54
CA LEU A 158 26.99 8.97 -28.22
C LEU A 158 26.61 10.06 -27.21
N THR A 159 27.36 11.16 -27.19
CA THR A 159 27.15 12.25 -26.22
C THR A 159 25.82 12.97 -26.45
N LEU A 160 25.52 13.34 -27.70
CA LEU A 160 24.33 14.13 -28.04
C LEU A 160 23.06 13.29 -28.12
N TYR A 161 23.13 12.06 -28.64
CA TYR A 161 21.94 11.24 -28.87
C TYR A 161 21.68 10.19 -27.78
N VAL A 162 22.65 9.91 -26.91
CA VAL A 162 22.47 8.95 -25.80
C VAL A 162 22.63 9.64 -24.46
N THR A 163 23.79 10.27 -24.19
CA THR A 163 24.08 10.85 -22.88
C THR A 163 23.15 12.00 -22.53
N LEU A 164 22.98 12.97 -23.45
CA LEU A 164 22.14 14.14 -23.20
C LEU A 164 20.67 13.75 -22.96
N PRO A 165 20.01 12.91 -23.80
CA PRO A 165 18.64 12.47 -23.53
C PRO A 165 18.50 11.69 -22.22
N CYS A 166 19.41 10.75 -21.92
CA CYS A 166 19.38 10.02 -20.65
C CYS A 166 19.52 10.97 -19.45
N PHE A 167 20.41 11.95 -19.54
CA PHE A 167 20.60 12.97 -18.50
C PHE A 167 19.35 13.81 -18.31
N LEU A 168 18.71 14.28 -19.38
CA LEU A 168 17.47 15.06 -19.29
C LEU A 168 16.33 14.27 -18.67
N ILE A 169 16.16 12.99 -19.04
CA ILE A 169 15.14 12.10 -18.46
C ILE A 169 15.38 11.92 -16.95
N TYR A 170 16.62 11.64 -16.56
CA TYR A 170 16.99 11.43 -15.16
C TYR A 170 16.86 12.71 -14.32
N LEU A 171 17.27 13.85 -14.88
CA LEU A 171 17.10 15.16 -14.25
C LEU A 171 15.61 15.48 -14.06
N HIS A 172 14.79 15.25 -15.10
CA HIS A 172 13.35 15.42 -15.01
C HIS A 172 12.74 14.54 -13.90
N TYR A 173 13.18 13.28 -13.80
CA TYR A 173 12.76 12.36 -12.74
C TYR A 173 13.10 12.88 -11.34
N LYS A 174 14.34 13.35 -11.11
CA LYS A 174 14.73 13.94 -9.82
C LYS A 174 13.92 15.19 -9.47
N LEU A 175 13.67 16.07 -10.45
CA LEU A 175 12.88 17.28 -10.23
C LEU A 175 11.42 16.97 -9.91
N LEU A 176 10.83 15.95 -10.53
CA LEU A 176 9.49 15.46 -10.20
C LEU A 176 9.43 14.90 -8.78
N HIS A 177 10.39 14.06 -8.39
CA HIS A 177 10.45 13.50 -7.03
C HIS A 177 10.63 14.57 -5.95
N ALA A 178 11.42 15.60 -6.25
CA ALA A 178 11.62 16.74 -5.35
C ALA A 178 10.44 17.73 -5.31
N GLY A 179 9.40 17.52 -6.13
CA GLY A 179 8.19 18.35 -6.14
C GLY A 179 8.33 19.69 -6.88
N TYR A 180 9.44 19.92 -7.60
CA TYR A 180 9.66 21.15 -8.37
C TYR A 180 8.90 21.20 -9.70
N MET A 181 8.40 20.06 -10.19
CA MET A 181 7.75 19.93 -11.49
C MET A 181 6.32 19.42 -11.35
N PHE A 182 5.44 19.90 -12.24
CA PHE A 182 4.05 19.45 -12.30
C PHE A 182 3.94 17.99 -12.76
N LEU A 183 3.27 17.16 -11.96
CA LEU A 183 2.97 15.78 -12.33
C LEU A 183 1.79 15.74 -13.30
N ALA A 184 2.09 15.38 -14.56
CA ALA A 184 1.10 15.27 -15.61
C ALA A 184 -0.05 14.32 -15.21
N PRO A 185 -1.32 14.63 -15.55
CA PRO A 185 -2.48 13.85 -15.08
C PRO A 185 -2.41 12.36 -15.38
N PHE A 186 -1.78 11.96 -16.50
CA PHE A 186 -1.65 10.55 -16.89
C PHE A 186 -0.57 9.77 -16.10
N LEU A 187 0.36 10.48 -15.44
CA LEU A 187 1.36 9.92 -14.53
C LEU A 187 0.85 9.85 -13.09
N ARG A 188 -0.30 10.46 -12.77
CA ARG A 188 -0.85 10.42 -11.42
C ARG A 188 -1.23 8.98 -11.05
N PRO A 189 -1.00 8.58 -9.79
CA PRO A 189 -1.45 7.29 -9.31
C PRO A 189 -2.97 7.19 -9.44
N SER A 190 -3.45 5.98 -9.72
CA SER A 190 -4.86 5.67 -9.75
C SER A 190 -5.27 4.99 -8.46
N ARG A 191 -6.34 5.48 -7.83
CA ARG A 191 -6.99 4.81 -6.70
C ARG A 191 -7.60 3.51 -7.20
N ILE A 192 -7.32 2.42 -6.49
CA ILE A 192 -7.91 1.10 -6.72
C ILE A 192 -9.06 0.89 -5.76
N PHE A 193 -8.84 1.13 -4.48
CA PHE A 193 -9.85 0.90 -3.45
C PHE A 193 -9.74 1.88 -2.29
N GLU A 194 -10.83 2.00 -1.55
CA GLU A 194 -10.91 2.71 -0.29
C GLU A 194 -11.71 1.87 0.71
N LEU A 195 -11.13 1.60 1.87
CA LEU A 195 -11.84 1.07 3.03
C LEU A 195 -12.03 2.22 4.01
N ASN A 196 -13.27 2.58 4.30
CA ASN A 196 -13.57 3.72 5.15
C ASN A 196 -14.10 3.23 6.50
N ARG A 197 -13.31 3.43 7.56
CA ARG A 197 -13.64 3.04 8.94
C ARG A 197 -14.84 3.80 9.49
N THR A 198 -14.93 5.12 9.22
CA THR A 198 -16.01 5.98 9.77
C THR A 198 -17.39 5.64 9.23
N THR A 199 -17.45 5.18 7.99
CA THR A 199 -18.72 4.84 7.30
C THR A 199 -18.97 3.33 7.28
N GLY A 200 -17.94 2.50 7.45
CA GLY A 200 -18.00 1.04 7.27
C GLY A 200 -18.08 0.60 5.81
N MET A 201 -17.80 1.49 4.85
CA MET A 201 -17.96 1.23 3.43
C MET A 201 -16.66 0.80 2.75
N VAL A 202 -16.79 -0.06 1.74
CA VAL A 202 -15.73 -0.47 0.83
C VAL A 202 -16.06 0.04 -0.56
N THR A 203 -15.17 0.86 -1.11
CA THR A 203 -15.32 1.42 -2.46
C THR A 203 -14.23 0.87 -3.37
N LEU A 204 -14.63 0.34 -4.53
CA LEU A 204 -13.70 0.04 -5.62
C LEU A 204 -13.72 1.19 -6.62
N PHE A 205 -12.55 1.59 -7.11
CA PHE A 205 -12.41 2.64 -8.12
C PHE A 205 -11.95 2.08 -9.46
N LYS A 206 -12.43 2.68 -10.55
CA LYS A 206 -11.97 2.42 -11.92
C LYS A 206 -11.70 3.75 -12.60
N LYS A 207 -10.45 3.98 -13.04
CA LYS A 207 -10.00 5.27 -13.60
C LYS A 207 -10.33 6.46 -12.67
N ASN A 208 -10.04 6.32 -11.37
CA ASN A 208 -10.34 7.32 -10.32
C ASN A 208 -11.82 7.68 -10.13
N LYS A 209 -12.75 6.88 -10.68
CA LYS A 209 -14.19 7.02 -10.41
C LYS A 209 -14.69 5.84 -9.59
N PRO A 210 -15.57 6.06 -8.59
CA PRO A 210 -16.13 4.96 -7.82
C PRO A 210 -16.93 4.04 -8.75
N TYR A 211 -16.60 2.76 -8.73
CA TYR A 211 -17.25 1.71 -9.52
C TYR A 211 -18.41 1.09 -8.74
N PHE A 212 -18.20 0.76 -7.47
CA PHE A 212 -19.25 0.42 -6.51
C PHE A 212 -18.80 0.75 -5.08
N THR A 213 -19.78 0.93 -4.20
CA THR A 213 -19.60 1.14 -2.76
C THR A 213 -20.62 0.28 -2.02
N HIS A 214 -20.17 -0.56 -1.08
CA HIS A 214 -21.03 -1.42 -0.26
C HIS A 214 -20.49 -1.56 1.17
N PRO A 215 -21.30 -1.97 2.15
CA PRO A 215 -20.84 -2.21 3.53
C PRO A 215 -19.80 -3.33 3.62
N PHE A 216 -18.81 -3.17 4.49
CA PHE A 216 -17.70 -4.11 4.67
C PHE A 216 -18.14 -5.54 4.97
N ILE A 217 -19.19 -5.72 5.79
CA ILE A 217 -19.72 -7.02 6.21
C ILE A 217 -20.34 -7.85 5.06
N GLU A 218 -20.66 -7.19 3.93
CA GLU A 218 -21.20 -7.83 2.73
C GLU A 218 -20.11 -8.43 1.83
N PHE A 219 -18.83 -8.21 2.14
CA PHE A 219 -17.71 -8.77 1.39
C PHE A 219 -17.20 -10.07 2.02
N ASP A 220 -17.00 -11.08 1.19
CA ASP A 220 -16.25 -12.29 1.54
C ASP A 220 -14.77 -12.05 1.21
N CYS A 221 -13.90 -12.24 2.20
CA CYS A 221 -12.46 -12.18 1.97
C CYS A 221 -11.97 -13.53 1.41
N VAL A 222 -11.30 -13.51 0.26
CA VAL A 222 -10.83 -14.72 -0.41
C VAL A 222 -9.37 -14.55 -0.81
N LEU A 223 -8.54 -15.53 -0.43
CA LEU A 223 -7.18 -15.66 -0.92
C LEU A 223 -7.20 -16.31 -2.30
N MET A 224 -6.95 -15.52 -3.33
CA MET A 224 -6.84 -15.96 -4.71
C MET A 224 -5.39 -16.33 -5.03
N SER A 225 -5.22 -17.38 -5.83
CA SER A 225 -3.92 -17.81 -6.35
C SER A 225 -3.92 -17.69 -7.87
N SER A 226 -2.99 -16.93 -8.43
CA SER A 226 -2.80 -16.82 -9.88
C SER A 226 -1.41 -17.32 -10.24
N PRO A 227 -1.26 -18.24 -11.22
CA PRO A 227 0.05 -18.65 -11.70
C PRO A 227 0.72 -17.48 -12.42
N THR A 228 2.01 -17.27 -12.14
CA THR A 228 2.85 -16.35 -12.89
C THR A 228 3.30 -16.98 -14.20
N GLN A 229 3.78 -16.16 -15.12
CA GLN A 229 4.37 -16.63 -16.38
C GLN A 229 5.57 -17.57 -16.15
N GLN A 230 6.26 -17.45 -15.00
CA GLN A 230 7.34 -18.35 -14.61
C GLN A 230 6.87 -19.59 -13.82
N GLY A 231 5.56 -19.80 -13.66
CA GLY A 231 5.00 -20.96 -12.95
C GLY A 231 4.97 -20.85 -11.42
N PHE A 232 5.31 -19.69 -10.84
CA PHE A 232 5.14 -19.44 -9.42
C PHE A 232 3.67 -19.10 -9.09
N LEU A 233 3.23 -19.35 -7.86
CA LEU A 233 1.90 -18.96 -7.42
C LEU A 233 1.95 -17.58 -6.76
N ASN A 234 1.36 -16.58 -7.40
CA ASN A 234 1.09 -15.30 -6.77
C ASN A 234 -0.20 -15.40 -5.96
N TYR A 235 -0.11 -15.04 -4.67
CA TYR A 235 -1.27 -14.92 -3.80
C TYR A 235 -1.74 -13.47 -3.73
N SER A 236 -3.05 -13.26 -3.73
CA SER A 236 -3.67 -11.95 -3.56
C SER A 236 -4.93 -12.06 -2.71
N LEU A 237 -5.04 -11.22 -1.69
CA LEU A 237 -6.20 -11.14 -0.84
C LEU A 237 -7.23 -10.20 -1.47
N THR A 238 -8.39 -10.74 -1.81
CA THR A 238 -9.43 -10.03 -2.56
C THR A 238 -10.76 -10.08 -1.83
N LEU A 239 -11.41 -8.93 -1.67
CA LEU A 239 -12.77 -8.82 -1.16
C LEU A 239 -13.76 -9.01 -2.30
N ILE A 240 -14.66 -9.97 -2.14
CA ILE A 240 -15.66 -10.32 -3.15
C ILE A 240 -17.04 -10.05 -2.59
N HIS A 241 -17.81 -9.20 -3.27
CA HIS A 241 -19.16 -8.88 -2.82
C HIS A 241 -20.06 -10.14 -2.83
N ARG A 242 -20.76 -10.40 -1.72
CA ARG A 242 -21.57 -11.61 -1.53
C ARG A 242 -22.80 -11.63 -2.42
N TYR A 243 -23.52 -10.50 -2.48
CA TYR A 243 -24.86 -10.41 -3.10
C TYR A 243 -24.88 -9.88 -4.54
N ARG A 244 -23.77 -9.30 -5.03
CA ARG A 244 -23.71 -8.69 -6.37
C ARG A 244 -22.67 -9.40 -7.21
N ASP A 245 -22.99 -9.62 -8.48
CA ASP A 245 -22.12 -10.30 -9.44
C ASP A 245 -21.19 -9.34 -10.17
N TYR A 246 -20.31 -8.67 -9.40
CA TYR A 246 -19.23 -7.89 -9.99
C TYR A 246 -18.17 -8.81 -10.59
N SER A 247 -17.77 -8.58 -11.85
CA SER A 247 -16.71 -9.36 -12.51
C SER A 247 -15.34 -9.25 -11.84
N VAL A 248 -15.14 -8.23 -10.99
CA VAL A 248 -13.90 -7.94 -10.27
C VAL A 248 -14.15 -7.87 -8.76
N GLY A 249 -13.18 -8.33 -7.98
CA GLY A 249 -13.13 -8.09 -6.53
C GLY A 249 -12.21 -6.93 -6.18
N VAL A 250 -12.14 -6.59 -4.89
CA VAL A 250 -11.29 -5.51 -4.38
C VAL A 250 -9.98 -6.11 -3.87
N PRO A 251 -8.84 -5.92 -4.57
CA PRO A 251 -7.57 -6.47 -4.13
C PRO A 251 -7.00 -5.61 -3.00
N ILE A 252 -6.89 -6.15 -1.80
CA ILE A 252 -6.46 -5.40 -0.60
C ILE A 252 -5.02 -5.71 -0.17
N SER A 253 -4.41 -6.79 -0.65
CA SER A 253 -3.04 -7.17 -0.28
C SER A 253 -1.94 -6.46 -1.09
N GLY A 254 -2.28 -5.40 -1.84
CA GLY A 254 -1.30 -4.72 -2.70
C GLY A 254 -0.08 -4.18 -1.94
N SER A 255 -0.28 -3.77 -0.68
CA SER A 255 0.76 -3.25 0.20
C SER A 255 1.63 -4.32 0.86
N MET A 256 1.25 -5.60 0.82
CA MET A 256 2.04 -6.66 1.46
C MET A 256 3.21 -7.14 0.59
N GLY A 257 3.20 -6.84 -0.71
CA GLY A 257 4.07 -7.51 -1.67
C GLY A 257 3.58 -8.91 -2.06
N ALA A 258 4.36 -9.61 -2.90
CA ALA A 258 3.98 -10.91 -3.45
C ALA A 258 4.60 -12.09 -2.69
N ASN A 259 3.97 -13.26 -2.79
CA ASN A 259 4.55 -14.58 -2.45
C ASN A 259 4.84 -14.86 -0.97
N HIS A 260 4.08 -14.24 -0.06
CA HIS A 260 4.14 -14.57 1.37
C HIS A 260 3.46 -15.88 1.74
N LYS A 261 3.74 -16.35 2.96
CA LYS A 261 3.06 -17.51 3.55
C LYS A 261 1.57 -17.19 3.78
N VAL A 262 0.70 -18.19 3.62
CA VAL A 262 -0.76 -18.06 3.84
C VAL A 262 -1.11 -17.46 5.22
N ILE A 263 -0.29 -17.74 6.24
CA ILE A 263 -0.49 -17.22 7.60
C ILE A 263 -0.38 -15.69 7.66
N GLU A 264 0.43 -15.07 6.81
CA GLU A 264 0.60 -13.62 6.79
C GLU A 264 -0.61 -12.92 6.19
N TYR A 265 -1.22 -13.51 5.15
CA TYR A 265 -2.49 -13.02 4.63
C TYR A 265 -3.61 -13.12 5.66
N LEU A 266 -3.59 -14.13 6.54
CA LEU A 266 -4.53 -14.21 7.67
C LEU A 266 -4.29 -13.11 8.69
N ARG A 267 -3.03 -12.80 9.03
CA ARG A 267 -2.68 -11.69 9.93
C ARG A 267 -3.04 -10.33 9.33
N PHE A 268 -2.80 -10.14 8.03
CA PHE A 268 -3.24 -8.93 7.34
C PHE A 268 -4.77 -8.81 7.31
N TRP A 269 -5.49 -9.92 7.08
CA TRP A 269 -6.95 -9.92 7.20
C TRP A 269 -7.41 -9.60 8.62
N ASN A 270 -6.71 -10.10 9.66
CA ASN A 270 -6.96 -9.71 11.05
C ASN A 270 -6.80 -8.19 11.25
N MET A 271 -5.72 -7.60 10.72
CA MET A 271 -5.49 -6.16 10.78
C MET A 271 -6.56 -5.35 10.05
N VAL A 272 -6.96 -5.77 8.85
CA VAL A 272 -8.01 -5.08 8.08
C VAL A 272 -9.35 -5.15 8.79
N GLN A 273 -9.72 -6.32 9.34
CA GLN A 273 -10.93 -6.44 10.16
C GLN A 273 -10.87 -5.53 11.38
N ARG A 274 -9.75 -5.49 12.10
CA ARG A 274 -9.56 -4.66 13.29
C ARG A 274 -9.63 -3.18 12.94
N TYR A 275 -9.03 -2.81 11.81
CA TYR A 275 -9.10 -1.47 11.26
C TYR A 275 -10.52 -1.05 10.88
N MET A 276 -11.36 -1.95 10.37
CA MET A 276 -12.74 -1.63 10.01
C MET A 276 -13.72 -1.68 11.21
N ASP A 277 -13.37 -2.41 12.26
CA ASP A 277 -14.21 -2.60 13.44
C ASP A 277 -14.07 -1.44 14.44
N ILE A 278 -15.15 -0.67 14.60
CA ILE A 278 -15.18 0.46 15.53
C ILE A 278 -15.20 0.05 17.01
N SER A 279 -15.48 -1.22 17.32
CA SER A 279 -15.46 -1.74 18.69
C SER A 279 -14.03 -2.06 19.18
N GLN A 280 -13.06 -2.06 18.27
CA GLN A 280 -11.65 -2.37 18.55
C GLN A 280 -10.78 -1.16 18.24
N PRO A 281 -9.66 -0.96 18.98
CA PRO A 281 -8.70 0.09 18.63
C PRO A 281 -8.00 -0.25 17.31
N LEU A 282 -7.46 0.77 16.64
CA LEU A 282 -6.65 0.61 15.43
C LEU A 282 -5.51 -0.40 15.65
N PRO A 283 -5.08 -1.14 14.62
CA PRO A 283 -3.86 -1.94 14.68
C PRO A 283 -2.65 -1.12 15.15
N ASP A 284 -1.85 -1.66 16.06
CA ASP A 284 -0.66 -0.99 16.58
C ASP A 284 0.53 -1.19 15.63
N ILE A 285 0.63 -0.30 14.65
CA ILE A 285 1.67 -0.28 13.62
C ILE A 285 2.20 1.14 13.43
N LEU A 286 3.44 1.29 12.99
CA LEU A 286 4.09 2.58 12.75
C LEU A 286 3.23 3.51 11.88
N VAL A 287 2.63 2.98 10.80
CA VAL A 287 1.78 3.75 9.87
C VAL A 287 0.56 4.37 10.54
N LEU A 288 -0.05 3.67 11.49
CA LEU A 288 -1.27 4.15 12.15
C LEU A 288 -0.99 4.92 13.42
N GLU A 289 0.24 4.98 13.92
CA GLU A 289 0.61 5.70 15.14
C GLU A 289 0.04 7.14 15.25
N PRO A 290 0.20 8.02 14.24
CA PRO A 290 -0.44 9.35 14.28
C PRO A 290 -1.97 9.34 14.15
N ALA A 291 -2.54 8.29 13.57
CA ALA A 291 -3.99 8.13 13.45
C ALA A 291 -4.61 7.71 14.78
N ARG A 292 -3.87 7.02 15.66
CA ARG A 292 -4.35 6.57 16.98
C ARG A 292 -4.85 7.71 17.87
N GLN A 293 -4.19 8.87 17.80
CA GLN A 293 -4.57 10.07 18.56
C GLN A 293 -5.83 10.77 18.03
N ARG A 294 -6.34 10.34 16.87
CA ARG A 294 -7.51 10.93 16.19
C ARG A 294 -8.72 10.01 16.15
N ASP A 295 -8.55 8.72 16.44
CA ASP A 295 -9.63 7.72 16.47
C ASP A 295 -10.22 7.59 17.90
N PRO A 296 -11.51 7.85 18.12
CA PRO A 296 -12.09 7.92 19.47
C PRO A 296 -12.01 6.59 20.24
N THR A 297 -12.24 5.44 19.58
CA THR A 297 -12.09 4.12 20.22
C THR A 297 -10.64 3.87 20.64
N THR A 298 -9.69 4.24 19.79
CA THR A 298 -8.26 4.04 20.07
C THR A 298 -7.76 4.95 21.18
N ILE A 299 -8.22 6.21 21.24
CA ILE A 299 -7.87 7.14 22.32
C ILE A 299 -8.31 6.59 23.69
N ALA A 300 -9.54 6.06 23.77
CA ALA A 300 -10.05 5.47 25.00
C ALA A 300 -9.20 4.26 25.43
N TYR A 301 -8.89 3.36 24.49
CA TYR A 301 -8.08 2.18 24.73
C TYR A 301 -6.64 2.54 25.16
N ASP A 302 -5.99 3.48 24.47
CA ASP A 302 -4.61 3.89 24.74
C ASP A 302 -4.49 4.58 26.11
N LYS A 303 -5.52 5.33 26.53
CA LYS A 303 -5.60 5.93 27.86
C LYS A 303 -5.74 4.88 28.96
N GLU A 304 -6.50 3.82 28.73
CA GLU A 304 -6.66 2.70 29.68
C GLU A 304 -5.36 1.89 29.83
N HIS A 305 -4.63 1.68 28.73
CA HIS A 305 -3.42 0.85 28.69
C HIS A 305 -2.12 1.64 28.87
N ASN A 306 -2.20 2.97 29.06
CA ASN A 306 -1.07 3.88 29.22
C ASN A 306 0.00 3.72 28.12
N ARG A 307 -0.43 3.62 26.86
CA ARG A 307 0.43 3.39 25.69
C ARG A 307 1.20 4.67 25.32
N ASN A 308 2.51 4.55 25.07
CA ASN A 308 3.32 5.68 24.59
C ASN A 308 2.81 6.15 23.20
N PRO A 309 2.40 7.43 23.03
CA PRO A 309 1.90 7.93 21.75
C PRO A 309 2.93 7.95 20.61
N ARG A 310 4.23 7.95 20.92
CA ARG A 310 5.36 7.95 19.95
C ARG A 310 6.19 6.65 19.97
N TYR A 311 5.57 5.53 20.37
CA TYR A 311 6.26 4.27 20.59
C TYR A 311 7.12 3.83 19.38
N TRP A 312 6.55 3.81 18.17
CA TRP A 312 7.26 3.38 16.97
C TRP A 312 8.17 4.45 16.39
N ARG A 313 7.76 5.72 16.46
CA ARG A 313 8.48 6.85 15.83
C ARG A 313 9.77 7.25 16.52
N ASP A 314 9.89 6.98 17.81
CA ASP A 314 11.09 7.31 18.58
C ASP A 314 12.21 6.25 18.45
N MET A 315 11.89 5.10 17.84
CA MET A 315 12.87 4.04 17.59
C MET A 315 13.78 4.37 16.42
N THR A 316 15.03 3.90 16.49
CA THR A 316 15.91 3.85 15.32
C THR A 316 15.46 2.78 14.32
N ASP A 317 15.85 2.90 13.06
CA ASP A 317 15.54 1.89 12.03
C ASP A 317 16.05 0.49 12.41
N GLU A 318 17.17 0.40 13.13
CA GLU A 318 17.71 -0.87 13.64
C GLU A 318 16.84 -1.46 14.76
N GLU A 319 16.43 -0.64 15.74
CA GLU A 319 15.53 -1.05 16.82
C GLU A 319 14.17 -1.47 16.29
N PHE A 320 13.63 -0.72 15.32
CA PHE A 320 12.37 -1.05 14.65
C PHE A 320 12.44 -2.43 13.98
N LYS A 321 13.51 -2.70 13.24
CA LYS A 321 13.74 -4.00 12.61
C LYS A 321 13.84 -5.13 13.64
N GLN A 322 14.59 -4.92 14.72
CA GLN A 322 14.69 -5.90 15.81
C GLN A 322 13.32 -6.18 16.45
N LYS A 323 12.50 -5.14 16.64
CA LYS A 323 11.14 -5.29 17.17
C LYS A 323 10.22 -6.05 16.22
N MET A 324 10.31 -5.80 14.92
CA MET A 324 9.57 -6.58 13.91
C MET A 324 9.97 -8.06 13.94
N ASP A 325 11.26 -8.37 14.08
CA ASP A 325 11.77 -9.75 14.21
C ASP A 325 11.29 -10.43 15.51
N GLU A 326 11.28 -9.70 16.63
CA GLU A 326 10.73 -10.18 17.91
C GLU A 326 9.24 -10.51 17.80
N ILE A 327 8.47 -9.64 17.12
CA ILE A 327 7.04 -9.84 16.87
C ILE A 327 6.83 -11.04 15.97
N GLU A 328 7.60 -11.20 14.88
CA GLU A 328 7.52 -12.37 14.02
C GLU A 328 7.74 -13.66 14.81
N LYS A 329 8.77 -13.69 15.66
CA LYS A 329 9.10 -14.84 16.53
C LYS A 329 7.98 -15.15 17.52
N THR A 330 7.45 -14.11 18.18
CA THR A 330 6.40 -14.27 19.20
C THR A 330 5.11 -14.80 18.58
N GLN A 331 4.72 -14.24 17.43
CA GLN A 331 3.50 -14.62 16.74
C GLN A 331 3.56 -16.02 16.10
N LYS A 332 4.73 -16.67 15.99
CA LYS A 332 4.82 -18.06 15.48
C LYS A 332 4.01 -19.04 16.33
N ASN A 333 3.85 -18.74 17.63
CA ASN A 333 3.11 -19.58 18.57
C ASN A 333 1.68 -19.07 18.81
N THR A 334 1.29 -17.94 18.21
CA THR A 334 -0.01 -17.30 18.38
C THR A 334 -0.87 -17.52 17.14
N PRO A 335 -2.18 -17.78 17.27
CA PRO A 335 -3.06 -17.85 16.11
C PRO A 335 -3.08 -16.51 15.34
N ALA A 336 -3.13 -16.57 14.01
CA ALA A 336 -3.12 -15.37 13.17
C ALA A 336 -4.41 -14.53 13.27
N THR A 337 -5.53 -15.17 13.59
CA THR A 337 -6.86 -14.59 13.75
C THR A 337 -7.48 -15.14 15.04
N GLY A 338 -8.34 -14.38 15.71
CA GLY A 338 -9.08 -14.89 16.86
C GLY A 338 -10.25 -15.80 16.49
N LYS A 339 -11.24 -15.90 17.40
CA LYS A 339 -12.38 -16.82 17.25
C LYS A 339 -13.24 -16.43 16.04
N PRO A 340 -13.58 -17.37 15.14
CA PRO A 340 -14.46 -17.07 14.00
C PRO A 340 -15.82 -16.54 14.44
N ILE A 341 -16.33 -15.55 13.71
CA ILE A 341 -17.67 -14.97 13.88
C ILE A 341 -18.58 -15.55 12.80
N ASP A 342 -19.71 -16.10 13.22
CA ASP A 342 -20.76 -16.54 12.29
C ASP A 342 -21.66 -15.35 11.94
N ILE A 343 -21.28 -14.66 10.87
CA ILE A 343 -21.98 -13.46 10.38
C ILE A 343 -23.43 -13.71 9.99
N PHE A 344 -23.84 -14.96 9.79
CA PHE A 344 -25.21 -15.32 9.41
C PHE A 344 -26.13 -15.50 10.61
N LYS A 345 -25.58 -15.73 11.80
CA LYS A 345 -26.33 -15.90 13.05
C LYS A 345 -26.33 -14.67 13.95
N GLY A 346 -25.49 -13.68 13.65
CA GLY A 346 -25.32 -12.48 14.47
C GLY A 346 -24.27 -12.64 15.58
N PRO A 347 -24.03 -11.57 16.36
CA PRO A 347 -22.91 -11.46 17.30
C PRO A 347 -22.93 -12.48 18.45
N ASP A 348 -24.12 -12.88 18.92
CA ASP A 348 -24.31 -13.81 20.05
C ASP A 348 -24.07 -15.30 19.72
N SER A 349 -23.77 -15.62 18.46
CA SER A 349 -23.59 -17.00 18.02
C SER A 349 -22.35 -17.69 18.60
N THR A 350 -21.39 -16.92 19.15
CA THR A 350 -20.16 -17.46 19.76
C THR A 350 -20.32 -17.86 21.24
N THR A 351 -21.42 -17.51 21.89
CA THR A 351 -21.70 -17.82 23.31
C THR A 351 -22.45 -19.14 23.54
N SER A 352 -22.93 -19.81 22.50
CA SER A 352 -23.73 -21.04 22.65
C SER A 352 -22.94 -22.32 22.41
N GLN A 353 -22.21 -22.81 23.43
CA GLN A 353 -21.97 -24.26 23.62
C GLN A 353 -21.45 -24.69 25.01
N LYS A 354 -21.85 -24.04 26.12
CA LYS A 354 -21.55 -24.53 27.50
C LYS A 354 -22.75 -24.83 28.41
N HIS A 355 -23.98 -24.72 27.91
CA HIS A 355 -25.17 -25.15 28.66
C HIS A 355 -26.01 -26.12 27.84
N ASN A 356 -25.59 -27.39 27.81
CA ASN A 356 -26.48 -28.56 27.72
C ASN A 356 -25.70 -29.88 27.86
N ARG A 357 -24.96 -30.02 28.96
CA ARG A 357 -24.43 -31.33 29.38
C ARG A 357 -24.71 -31.58 30.86
N LYS A 358 -25.97 -31.44 31.28
CA LYS A 358 -26.50 -32.13 32.46
C LYS A 358 -27.93 -32.60 32.16
N LYS A 359 -28.15 -33.89 32.48
CA LYS A 359 -29.42 -34.65 32.49
C LYS A 359 -29.84 -35.37 31.19
N LYS A 360 -29.23 -36.53 30.96
CA LYS A 360 -29.96 -37.79 30.73
C LYS A 360 -29.40 -38.78 31.78
N LYS A 361 -30.17 -38.92 32.87
CA LYS A 361 -31.03 -40.07 33.20
C LYS A 361 -30.18 -41.28 33.56
#